data_AF-A0A1F4UK68-F1
#
_entry.id   AF-A0A1F4UK68-F1
#
_cell.length_a   1.000
_cell.length_b   1.000
_cell.length_c   1.000
_cell.angle_alpha   90.00
_cell.angle_beta   90.00
_cell.angle_gamma   90.00
#
_symmetry.space_group_name_H-M   'P 1'
#
loop_
_entity.id
_entity.type
_entity.pdbx_description
1 polymer ?
#
loop_
_entity_poly.entity_id
_entity_poly.type
_entity_poly.pdbx_seq_one_letter_code
_entity_poly.pdbx_strand_id
1 'polypeptide(L)'
;MKKGRILLAGTMFDTIGGHFFEVPQVTKDITTLAGLLSIIADLLSFAVGLSAIVAIIMIVYSGFLYITSTGEPENISKAGKALTAAIVGLIIVFLARTIIVFILNEFLL
;
A
#
# COMPACT_ATOMS: atom_id res chain seq x y z
N MET A 1 11.50 -20.66 -32.67
CA MET A 1 11.71 -19.27 -32.18
C MET A 1 10.34 -18.62 -32.06
N LYS A 2 9.82 -18.09 -30.94
CA LYS A 2 10.37 -17.74 -29.62
C LYS A 2 9.20 -17.71 -28.60
N LYS A 3 9.32 -18.55 -27.56
CA LYS A 3 8.69 -18.48 -26.22
C LYS A 3 7.17 -18.26 -26.11
N GLY A 4 6.44 -19.36 -26.21
CA GLY A 4 5.33 -19.59 -25.29
C GLY A 4 5.83 -19.84 -23.86
N ARG A 5 4.94 -19.65 -22.89
CA ARG A 5 5.05 -20.06 -21.46
C ARG A 5 5.87 -19.15 -20.54
N ILE A 6 5.32 -18.00 -20.18
CA ILE A 6 5.68 -17.31 -18.92
C ILE A 6 4.49 -16.70 -18.16
N LEU A 7 3.25 -16.84 -18.65
CA LEU A 7 2.09 -16.07 -18.15
C LEU A 7 1.20 -16.75 -17.09
N LEU A 8 1.62 -17.87 -16.47
CA LEU A 8 0.76 -18.58 -15.50
C LEU A 8 1.38 -18.83 -14.12
N ALA A 9 2.59 -18.34 -13.85
CA ALA A 9 3.21 -18.44 -12.52
C ALA A 9 3.31 -17.09 -11.78
N GLY A 10 3.26 -15.95 -12.48
CA GLY A 10 3.42 -14.62 -11.89
C GLY A 10 2.11 -13.94 -11.47
N THR A 11 0.99 -14.27 -12.10
CA THR A 11 -0.29 -13.56 -11.88
C THR A 11 -1.02 -13.97 -10.60
N MET A 12 -0.67 -15.12 -10.01
CA MET A 12 -1.26 -15.60 -8.75
C MET A 12 -0.68 -14.89 -7.53
N PHE A 13 0.58 -14.47 -7.59
CA PHE A 13 1.21 -13.70 -6.51
C PHE A 13 0.83 -12.21 -6.59
N ASP A 14 0.41 -11.76 -7.77
CA ASP A 14 0.10 -10.37 -8.10
C ASP A 14 -1.38 -10.00 -7.92
N THR A 15 -2.25 -11.02 -7.74
CA THR A 15 -3.72 -10.84 -7.62
C THR A 15 -4.22 -11.36 -6.28
N ILE A 16 -4.05 -10.58 -5.22
CA ILE A 16 -4.81 -10.78 -3.98
C ILE A 16 -6.08 -9.94 -4.09
N GLY A 17 -7.21 -10.58 -4.40
CA GLY A 17 -8.53 -9.94 -4.32
C GLY A 17 -8.95 -9.05 -5.50
N GLY A 18 -8.33 -9.18 -6.68
CA GLY A 18 -8.73 -8.44 -7.90
C GLY A 18 -8.15 -7.03 -8.01
N HIS A 19 -7.30 -6.63 -7.06
CA HIS A 19 -6.45 -5.45 -7.18
C HIS A 19 -5.07 -5.90 -7.66
N PHE A 20 -4.73 -5.56 -8.91
CA PHE A 20 -3.40 -5.74 -9.45
C PHE A 20 -2.42 -4.88 -8.65
N PHE A 21 -1.31 -5.46 -8.19
CA PHE A 21 -0.13 -4.67 -7.89
C PHE A 21 0.44 -4.19 -9.22
N GLU A 22 -0.12 -3.11 -9.77
CA GLU A 22 0.42 -2.47 -10.97
C GLU A 22 1.85 -2.00 -10.68
N VAL A 23 2.81 -2.79 -11.16
CA VAL A 23 4.22 -2.40 -11.21
C VAL A 23 4.27 -1.12 -12.07
N PRO A 24 4.75 0.02 -11.54
CA PRO A 24 4.70 1.29 -12.25
C PRO A 24 5.44 1.16 -13.58
N GLN A 25 4.71 1.24 -14.68
CA GLN A 25 5.28 1.20 -16.03
C GLN A 25 5.71 2.61 -16.41
N VAL A 26 6.97 2.94 -16.13
CA VAL A 26 7.62 4.20 -16.51
C VAL A 26 7.78 4.27 -18.04
N THR A 27 6.71 4.55 -18.76
CA THR A 27 6.73 4.75 -20.23
C THR A 27 5.91 5.95 -20.69
N LYS A 28 5.17 6.62 -19.81
CA LYS A 28 4.34 7.78 -20.22
C LYS A 28 5.07 9.11 -20.05
N ASP A 29 5.07 9.86 -21.14
CA ASP A 29 5.71 11.14 -21.39
C ASP A 29 5.82 12.07 -20.17
N ILE A 30 7.06 12.35 -19.74
CA ILE A 30 7.41 13.23 -18.60
C ILE A 30 7.21 14.72 -18.96
N THR A 31 6.81 15.02 -20.19
CA THR A 31 6.75 16.38 -20.75
C THR A 31 5.49 17.17 -20.34
N THR A 32 4.52 16.56 -19.66
CA THR A 32 3.28 17.21 -19.21
C THR A 32 3.06 17.02 -17.71
N LEU A 33 2.50 18.02 -17.02
CA LEU A 33 2.16 17.95 -15.59
C LEU A 33 1.27 16.73 -15.27
N ALA A 34 0.38 16.36 -16.20
CA ALA A 34 -0.44 15.15 -16.12
C ALA A 34 0.39 13.86 -16.07
N GLY A 35 1.50 13.77 -16.82
CA GLY A 35 2.39 12.60 -16.83
C GLY A 35 3.18 12.42 -15.54
N LEU A 36 3.59 13.53 -14.92
CA LEU A 36 4.20 13.51 -13.58
C LEU A 36 3.21 13.02 -12.52
N LEU A 37 1.97 13.49 -12.57
CA LEU A 37 0.90 13.08 -11.65
C LEU A 37 0.53 11.60 -11.84
N SER A 38 0.50 11.07 -13.06
CA SER A 38 0.23 9.65 -13.29
C SER A 38 1.33 8.75 -12.74
N ILE A 39 2.60 9.14 -12.85
CA ILE A 39 3.71 8.38 -12.27
C ILE A 39 3.62 8.34 -10.75
N ILE A 40 3.25 9.47 -10.13
CA ILE A 40 3.04 9.54 -8.68
C ILE A 40 1.85 8.68 -8.27
N ALA A 41 0.77 8.67 -9.04
CA ALA A 41 -0.41 7.84 -8.79
C ALA A 41 -0.09 6.34 -8.87
N ASP A 42 0.69 5.92 -9.87
CA ASP A 42 1.13 4.53 -10.04
C ASP A 42 2.06 4.10 -8.90
N LEU A 43 3.04 4.94 -8.58
CA LEU A 43 3.97 4.68 -7.47
C LEU A 43 3.24 4.60 -6.12
N LEU A 44 2.24 5.47 -5.90
CA LEU A 44 1.44 5.42 -4.69
C LEU A 44 0.56 4.18 -4.65
N SER A 45 -0.06 3.77 -5.76
CA SER A 45 -0.90 2.56 -5.82
C SER A 45 -0.09 1.31 -5.44
N PHE A 46 1.16 1.23 -5.90
CA PHE A 46 2.10 0.20 -5.48
C PHE A 46 2.44 0.30 -3.98
N ALA A 47 2.74 1.50 -3.48
CA ALA A 47 3.03 1.74 -2.06
C ALA A 47 1.82 1.41 -1.15
N VAL A 48 0.60 1.68 -1.60
CA VAL A 48 -0.66 1.36 -0.91
C VAL A 48 -0.78 -0.16 -0.74
N GLY A 49 -0.59 -0.93 -1.82
CA GLY A 49 -0.62 -2.38 -1.75
C GLY A 49 0.41 -2.95 -0.77
N LEU A 50 1.65 -2.44 -0.82
CA LEU A 50 2.71 -2.89 0.09
C LEU A 50 2.40 -2.51 1.54
N SER A 51 1.89 -1.30 1.76
CA SER A 51 1.54 -0.81 3.10
C SER A 51 0.43 -1.62 3.76
N ALA A 52 -0.53 -2.13 2.99
CA ALA A 52 -1.63 -2.94 3.52
C ALA A 52 -1.11 -4.24 4.15
N ILE A 53 -0.16 -4.90 3.47
CA ILE A 53 0.48 -6.12 3.98
C ILE A 53 1.27 -5.81 5.25
N VAL A 54 2.06 -4.73 5.25
CA VAL A 54 2.84 -4.29 6.42
C VAL A 54 1.92 -3.93 7.60
N ALA A 55 0.81 -3.26 7.35
CA ALA A 55 -0.16 -2.89 8.38
C ALA A 55 -0.76 -4.12 9.06
N ILE A 56 -1.12 -5.16 8.30
CA ILE A 56 -1.63 -6.42 8.85
C ILE A 56 -0.59 -7.08 9.76
N ILE A 57 0.68 -7.16 9.33
CA ILE A 57 1.77 -7.74 10.12
C ILE A 57 1.96 -6.96 11.43
N MET A 58 1.94 -5.63 11.37
CA MET A 58 2.07 -4.75 12.54
C MET A 58 0.91 -4.92 13.52
N ILE A 59 -0.33 -5.03 13.02
CA ILE A 59 -1.52 -5.28 13.85
C ILE A 59 -1.38 -6.62 14.58
N VAL A 60 -1.03 -7.69 13.86
CA VAL A 60 -0.85 -9.02 14.45
C VAL A 60 0.25 -9.00 15.52
N TYR A 61 1.41 -8.39 15.22
CA TYR A 61 2.51 -8.27 16.18
C TYR A 61 2.10 -7.49 17.43
N SER A 62 1.42 -6.35 17.26
CA SER A 62 0.94 -5.53 18.38
C SER A 62 -0.11 -6.26 19.23
N GLY A 63 -0.97 -7.06 18.61
CA GLY A 63 -1.98 -7.87 19.31
C GLY A 63 -1.35 -9.00 20.12
N PHE A 64 -0.38 -9.72 19.55
CA PHE A 64 0.38 -10.71 20.30
C PHE A 64 1.10 -10.06 21.48
N LEU A 65 1.81 -8.96 21.26
CA LEU A 65 2.49 -8.23 22.32
C LEU A 65 1.51 -7.84 23.42
N TYR A 66 0.32 -7.33 23.08
CA TYR A 66 -0.69 -6.93 24.06
C TYR A 66 -1.14 -8.12 24.94
N ILE A 67 -1.35 -9.30 24.35
CA ILE A 67 -1.81 -10.50 25.07
C ILE A 67 -0.69 -11.07 25.96
N THR A 68 0.56 -11.14 25.49
CA THR A 68 1.68 -11.64 26.30
C THR A 68 2.20 -10.65 27.34
N SER A 69 1.81 -9.37 27.28
CA SER A 69 2.22 -8.33 28.22
C SER A 69 1.53 -8.40 29.59
N THR A 70 0.73 -9.43 29.85
CA THR A 70 -0.06 -9.57 31.07
C THR A 70 0.83 -9.52 32.31
N GLY A 71 0.92 -8.35 32.95
CA GLY A 71 1.74 -8.11 34.15
C GLY A 71 2.78 -6.99 34.03
N GLU A 72 3.22 -6.62 32.81
CA GLU A 72 4.26 -5.62 32.58
C GLU A 72 3.72 -4.36 31.89
N PRO A 73 3.58 -3.22 32.58
CA PRO A 73 2.96 -2.01 32.04
C PRO A 73 3.73 -1.42 30.85
N GLU A 74 5.05 -1.65 30.77
CA GLU A 74 5.88 -1.18 29.67
C GLU A 74 5.50 -1.84 28.34
N ASN A 75 5.20 -3.14 28.36
CA ASN A 75 4.86 -3.88 27.14
C ASN A 75 3.43 -3.56 26.66
N ILE A 76 2.51 -3.28 27.59
CA ILE A 76 1.16 -2.77 27.27
C ILE A 76 1.24 -1.40 26.57
N SER A 77 2.08 -0.50 27.08
CA SER A 77 2.31 0.81 26.48
C SER A 77 2.93 0.71 25.08
N LYS A 78 3.91 -0.18 24.89
CA LYS A 78 4.52 -0.45 23.58
C LYS A 78 3.51 -1.02 22.58
N ALA A 79 2.70 -1.99 22.98
CA ALA A 79 1.65 -2.57 22.15
C ALA A 79 0.62 -1.53 21.72
N GLY A 80 0.17 -0.66 22.63
CA GLY A 80 -0.75 0.44 22.31
C GLY A 80 -0.16 1.42 21.30
N LYS A 81 1.11 1.82 21.46
CA LYS A 81 1.80 2.69 20.50
C LYS A 81 1.94 2.05 19.12
N ALA A 82 2.28 0.76 19.07
CA ALA A 82 2.40 0.02 17.81
C ALA A 82 1.05 -0.08 17.07
N LEU A 83 -0.04 -0.35 17.80
CA LEU A 83 -1.38 -0.40 17.24
C LEU A 83 -1.81 0.97 16.68
N THR A 84 -1.61 2.05 17.45
CA THR A 84 -1.92 3.41 16.98
C THR A 84 -1.11 3.77 15.74
N ALA A 85 0.18 3.42 15.68
CA ALA A 85 1.03 3.65 14.51
C ALA A 85 0.51 2.89 13.27
N ALA A 86 0.06 1.66 13.43
CA ALA A 86 -0.51 0.87 12.34
C ALA A 86 -1.81 1.49 11.80
N ILE A 87 -2.70 1.95 12.69
CA ILE A 87 -3.96 2.61 12.31
C ILE A 87 -3.68 3.93 11.58
N VAL A 88 -2.77 4.75 12.10
CA VAL A 88 -2.39 6.03 11.47
C VAL A 88 -1.78 5.80 10.09
N GLY A 89 -0.91 4.80 9.94
CA GLY A 89 -0.34 4.42 8.65
C GLY A 89 -1.41 4.06 7.61
N LEU A 90 -2.40 3.26 8.01
CA LEU A 90 -3.51 2.88 7.13
C LEU A 90 -4.34 4.10 6.69
N ILE A 91 -4.62 5.02 7.61
CA ILE A 91 -5.37 6.26 7.33
C ILE A 91 -4.62 7.15 6.33
N ILE A 92 -3.30 7.33 6.50
CA ILE A 92 -2.48 8.16 5.60
C ILE A 92 -2.53 7.63 4.17
N VAL A 93 -2.41 6.32 4.01
CA VAL A 93 -2.47 5.65 2.69
C VAL A 93 -3.83 5.87 2.02
N PHE A 94 -4.91 5.80 2.79
CA PHE A 94 -6.27 6.05 2.31
C PHE A 94 -6.48 7.51 1.88
N LEU A 95 -5.98 8.46 2.66
CA LEU A 95 -6.01 9.89 2.37
C LEU A 95 -5.20 10.23 1.11
N ALA A 96 -3.99 9.68 0.99
CA ALA A 96 -3.13 9.93 -0.16
C ALA A 96 -3.80 9.52 -1.48
N ARG A 97 -4.43 8.33 -1.51
CA ARG A 97 -5.18 7.88 -2.69
C ARG A 97 -6.36 8.79 -3.01
N THR A 98 -7.12 9.19 -2.00
CA THR A 98 -8.30 10.05 -2.14
C THR A 98 -7.93 11.41 -2.75
N ILE A 99 -6.87 12.03 -2.25
CA ILE A 99 -6.42 13.36 -2.71
C ILE A 99 -5.98 13.30 -4.18
N ILE A 100 -5.25 12.26 -4.59
CA ILE A 100 -4.78 12.14 -5.97
C ILE A 100 -5.95 11.98 -6.94
N VAL A 101 -6.91 11.10 -6.64
CA VAL A 101 -8.09 10.91 -7.49
C VAL A 101 -8.91 12.20 -7.58
N PHE A 102 -9.02 12.94 -6.48
CA PHE A 102 -9.70 14.24 -6.47
C PHE A 102 -9.02 15.25 -7.40
N ILE A 103 -7.69 15.38 -7.34
CA ILE A 103 -6.94 16.28 -8.23
C ILE A 103 -7.06 15.84 -9.69
N LEU A 104 -6.94 14.54 -9.98
CA LEU A 104 -7.03 14.03 -11.35
C LEU A 104 -8.41 14.24 -11.97
N ASN A 105 -9.48 14.15 -11.17
CA ASN A 105 -10.85 14.32 -11.66
C ASN A 105 -11.27 15.78 -11.76
N GLU A 106 -10.79 16.66 -10.88
CA GLU A 106 -11.20 18.08 -10.86
C GLU A 106 -10.35 18.95 -11.81
N PHE A 107 -9.09 18.56 -12.09
CA PHE A 107 -8.17 19.37 -12.91
C PHE A 107 -8.09 18.95 -14.39
N LEU A 108 -8.66 17.79 -14.74
CA LEU A 108 -8.50 17.15 -16.06
C LEU A 108 -9.84 16.87 -16.78
N LEU A 109 -10.96 17.27 -16.19
CA LEU A 109 -12.32 17.24 -16.74
C LEU A 109 -12.88 18.67 -16.80
#